data_AF-A0A2R6HPN4-F1
#
_entry.id   AF-A0A2R6HPN4-F1
#
_cell.length_a   1.000
_cell.length_b   1.000
_cell.length_c   1.000
_cell.angle_alpha   90.00
_cell.angle_beta   90.00
_cell.angle_gamma   90.00
#
_symmetry.space_group_name_H-M   'P 1'
#
loop_
_entity.id
_entity.type
_entity.pdbx_description
1 polymer ?
#
loop_
_entity_poly.entity_id
_entity_poly.type
_entity_poly.pdbx_seq_one_letter_code
_entity_poly.pdbx_strand_id
1 'polypeptide(L)'
;MDRWTRRGFLATTGGTLAALTGCAGAENSDAPFDHASTMGIADQPTLGSLDRSGVIVAFEDPSCTTCRRFNQNTFPQIEADLVESGDAAYVFRGYPIIYPWGDPASHALEATLDRDPRAMWALKTHYFDTQDQFSTENVLDRTAQFLTDETEVDGTAVVNDVESDAYADTVQVDLDAGEAAGASSTPTFYLFRDGEYQTTVSGAQDFTVFENVLRG
;
A
#
# COMPACT_ATOMS: atom_id res chain seq x y z
N MET A 1 -54.84 -33.74 45.14
CA MET A 1 -54.75 -33.38 46.57
C MET A 1 -53.48 -32.56 46.71
N ASP A 2 -53.56 -31.25 46.48
CA ASP A 2 -53.85 -30.21 47.50
C ASP A 2 -52.62 -30.00 48.40
N ARG A 3 -52.04 -28.82 48.62
CA ARG A 3 -52.42 -27.43 48.37
C ARG A 3 -51.18 -26.53 48.53
N TRP A 4 -51.23 -25.40 47.85
CA TRP A 4 -50.48 -24.16 48.13
C TRP A 4 -50.56 -23.67 49.59
N THR A 5 -49.53 -22.95 50.07
CA THR A 5 -49.60 -21.58 50.65
C THR A 5 -48.18 -21.06 50.99
N ARG A 6 -47.71 -19.95 50.38
CA ARG A 6 -47.59 -18.55 50.89
C ARG A 6 -46.55 -18.38 52.02
N ARG A 7 -45.73 -17.34 52.17
CA ARG A 7 -45.41 -16.08 51.46
C ARG A 7 -44.23 -15.49 52.26
N GLY A 8 -43.27 -14.84 51.61
CA GLY A 8 -42.24 -14.04 52.27
C GLY A 8 -41.55 -13.12 51.28
N PHE A 9 -42.29 -12.12 50.78
CA PHE A 9 -41.78 -11.05 49.94
C PHE A 9 -41.17 -9.97 50.85
N LEU A 10 -39.89 -9.65 50.65
CA LEU A 10 -39.31 -8.35 50.95
C LEU A 10 -38.48 -7.93 49.73
N ALA A 11 -39.06 -7.03 48.94
CA ALA A 11 -38.34 -6.20 48.00
C ALA A 11 -37.72 -5.03 48.78
N THR A 12 -36.50 -4.61 48.45
CA THR A 12 -36.25 -3.36 47.68
C THR A 12 -34.75 -3.07 47.54
N THR A 13 -34.37 -2.84 46.27
CA THR A 13 -33.43 -1.82 45.75
C THR A 13 -31.96 -1.84 46.16
N GLY A 14 -31.12 -2.24 45.21
CA GLY A 14 -29.71 -1.84 45.10
C GLY A 14 -29.23 -2.15 43.69
N GLY A 15 -29.43 -1.21 42.77
CA GLY A 15 -29.04 -1.37 41.37
C GLY A 15 -27.55 -1.22 41.16
N THR A 16 -27.03 -1.92 40.15
CA THR A 16 -25.98 -1.44 39.24
C THR A 16 -26.01 -2.34 38.01
N LEU A 17 -26.43 -1.77 36.86
CA LEU A 17 -26.12 -2.32 35.54
C LEU A 17 -24.61 -2.11 35.31
N ALA A 18 -23.86 -3.18 35.10
CA ALA A 18 -22.57 -3.09 34.40
C ALA A 18 -22.78 -3.72 33.02
N ALA A 19 -22.64 -2.88 32.01
CA ALA A 19 -22.93 -3.15 30.62
C ALA A 19 -21.98 -4.19 30.01
N LEU A 20 -22.49 -4.90 29.01
CA LEU A 20 -21.78 -5.78 28.09
C LEU A 20 -20.68 -4.98 27.37
N THR A 21 -19.41 -5.30 27.64
CA THR A 21 -18.28 -4.81 26.83
C THR A 21 -18.12 -5.72 25.62
N GLY A 22 -18.81 -5.36 24.54
CA GLY A 22 -18.44 -5.75 23.18
C GLY A 22 -17.48 -4.72 22.57
N CYS A 23 -16.81 -5.14 21.49
CA CYS A 23 -15.87 -4.41 20.64
C CYS A 23 -14.41 -4.42 21.12
N ALA A 24 -13.71 -5.54 20.87
CA ALA A 24 -12.30 -5.48 20.51
C ALA A 24 -12.24 -5.27 18.99
N GLY A 25 -12.37 -4.01 18.58
CA GLY A 25 -11.91 -3.58 17.26
C GLY A 25 -10.39 -3.45 17.32
N ALA A 26 -9.71 -3.95 16.30
CA ALA A 26 -8.28 -3.76 16.11
C ALA A 26 -7.95 -2.26 16.24
N GLU A 27 -6.97 -1.94 17.09
CA GLU A 27 -6.42 -0.60 17.16
C GLU A 27 -5.67 -0.36 15.85
N ASN A 28 -6.32 0.35 14.92
CA ASN A 28 -5.64 0.94 13.77
C ASN A 28 -4.46 1.74 14.30
N SER A 29 -3.25 1.31 13.94
CA SER A 29 -2.07 2.14 14.06
C SER A 29 -2.16 3.17 12.94
N ASP A 30 -3.03 4.16 13.11
CA ASP A 30 -3.13 5.31 12.21
C ASP A 30 -1.81 6.07 12.30
N ALA A 31 -0.92 5.86 11.34
CA ALA A 31 0.19 6.77 11.14
C ALA A 31 -0.40 8.20 11.00
N PRO A 32 0.20 9.24 11.61
CA PRO A 32 -0.45 10.53 11.91
C PRO A 32 -0.62 11.45 10.68
N PHE A 33 -0.69 10.90 9.48
CA PHE A 33 -0.72 11.66 8.24
C PHE A 33 -2.15 12.08 7.88
N ASP A 34 -2.46 13.37 8.04
CA ASP A 34 -3.74 13.97 7.62
C ASP A 34 -3.69 14.40 6.14
N HIS A 35 -3.78 13.43 5.22
CA HIS A 35 -3.85 13.68 3.78
C HIS A 35 -4.48 12.49 3.03
N ALA A 36 -5.22 12.73 1.95
CA ALA A 36 -5.93 11.66 1.23
C ALA A 36 -5.01 10.55 0.69
N SER A 37 -3.76 10.88 0.35
CA SER A 37 -2.77 9.91 -0.14
C SER A 37 -2.37 8.85 0.90
N THR A 38 -2.67 9.04 2.18
CA THR A 38 -2.31 8.10 3.26
C THR A 38 -3.46 7.19 3.66
N MET A 39 -4.58 7.20 2.93
CA MET A 39 -5.70 6.30 3.15
C MET A 39 -5.27 4.82 3.09
N GLY A 40 -5.38 4.08 4.18
CA GLY A 40 -4.97 2.66 4.23
C GLY A 40 -3.45 2.44 4.10
N ILE A 41 -2.63 3.45 4.43
CA ILE A 41 -1.16 3.39 4.27
C ILE A 41 -0.49 2.23 5.05
N ALA A 42 -1.11 1.75 6.12
CA ALA A 42 -0.56 0.67 6.94
C ALA A 42 -0.49 -0.67 6.21
N ASP A 43 -1.35 -0.88 5.21
CA ASP A 43 -1.42 -2.12 4.42
C ASP A 43 -0.54 -2.04 3.15
N GLN A 44 0.10 -0.90 2.91
CA GLN A 44 0.83 -0.63 1.68
C GLN A 44 2.27 -1.12 1.72
N PRO A 45 2.83 -1.55 0.57
CA PRO A 45 4.23 -1.90 0.50
C PRO A 45 5.13 -0.72 0.88
N THR A 46 5.90 -0.93 1.94
CA THR A 46 6.74 0.10 2.55
C THR A 46 8.18 -0.36 2.67
N LEU A 47 9.13 0.45 2.22
CA LEU A 47 10.55 0.37 2.59
C LEU A 47 10.82 1.40 3.69
N GLY A 48 11.55 0.98 4.73
CA GLY A 48 11.78 1.81 5.92
C GLY A 48 10.62 1.71 6.92
N SER A 49 10.49 2.71 7.80
CA SER A 49 9.48 2.75 8.87
C SER A 49 8.63 4.02 8.77
N LEU A 50 7.31 3.88 8.88
CA LEU A 50 6.38 5.02 8.87
C LEU A 50 6.53 5.96 10.08
N ASP A 51 7.30 5.56 11.11
CA ASP A 51 7.61 6.37 12.28
C ASP A 51 8.79 7.34 12.05
N ARG A 52 9.41 7.33 10.86
CA ARG A 52 10.55 8.22 10.54
C ARG A 52 10.07 9.65 10.25
N SER A 53 11.00 10.60 10.35
CA SER A 53 10.72 12.00 10.05
C SER A 53 10.22 12.17 8.62
N GLY A 54 10.80 11.53 7.60
CA GLY A 54 10.29 11.61 6.23
C GLY A 54 9.36 10.45 5.84
N VAL A 55 8.32 10.73 5.07
CA VAL A 55 7.57 9.70 4.32
C VAL A 55 7.32 10.16 2.90
N ILE A 56 7.57 9.26 1.95
CA ILE A 56 7.31 9.43 0.52
C ILE A 56 6.19 8.47 0.15
N VAL A 57 5.00 8.98 -0.17
CA VAL A 57 3.93 8.15 -0.75
C VAL A 57 3.97 8.30 -2.27
N ALA A 58 4.24 7.22 -2.97
CA ALA A 58 4.48 7.18 -4.41
C ALA A 58 3.39 6.42 -5.16
N PHE A 59 2.60 7.15 -5.95
CA PHE A 59 1.67 6.57 -6.91
C PHE A 59 2.40 6.35 -8.23
N GLU A 60 2.57 5.08 -8.58
CA GLU A 60 3.33 4.67 -9.75
C GLU A 60 2.54 3.63 -10.56
N ASP A 61 2.73 3.63 -11.87
CA ASP A 61 2.13 2.66 -12.78
C ASP A 61 3.26 1.81 -13.40
N PRO A 62 3.26 0.47 -13.25
CA PRO A 62 4.24 -0.41 -13.87
C PRO A 62 4.42 -0.18 -15.38
N SER A 63 3.38 0.29 -16.07
CA SER A 63 3.37 0.57 -17.49
C SER A 63 3.83 1.97 -17.89
N CYS A 64 4.03 2.87 -16.94
CA CYS A 64 4.39 4.25 -17.22
C CYS A 64 5.89 4.42 -17.50
N THR A 65 6.21 4.95 -18.68
CA THR A 65 7.59 5.24 -19.09
C THR A 65 8.28 6.29 -18.21
N THR A 66 7.52 7.23 -17.67
CA THR A 66 8.04 8.20 -16.69
C THR A 66 8.32 7.53 -15.34
N CYS A 67 7.47 6.59 -14.89
CA CYS A 67 7.75 5.81 -13.67
C CYS A 67 9.01 4.97 -13.84
N ARG A 68 9.20 4.34 -15.00
CA ARG A 68 10.46 3.64 -15.33
C ARG A 68 11.67 4.56 -15.22
N ARG A 69 11.60 5.77 -15.79
CA ARG A 69 12.70 6.73 -15.69
C ARG A 69 13.02 7.08 -14.23
N PHE A 70 12.00 7.27 -13.39
CA PHE A 70 12.20 7.50 -11.96
C PHE A 70 12.87 6.31 -11.27
N ASN A 71 12.38 5.09 -11.51
CA ASN A 71 12.91 3.87 -10.91
C ASN A 71 14.36 3.58 -11.30
N GLN A 72 14.77 3.97 -12.52
CA GLN A 72 16.13 3.74 -12.99
C GLN A 72 17.14 4.80 -12.53
N ASN A 73 16.70 6.03 -12.29
CA ASN A 73 17.62 7.16 -12.09
C ASN A 73 17.54 7.80 -10.70
N THR A 74 16.36 7.83 -10.07
CA THR A 74 16.12 8.56 -8.82
C THR A 74 15.86 7.62 -7.65
N PHE A 75 15.02 6.60 -7.84
CA PHE A 75 14.66 5.66 -6.78
C PHE A 75 15.86 5.00 -6.09
N PRO A 76 16.93 4.56 -6.80
CA PRO A 76 18.08 3.93 -6.13
C PRO A 76 18.80 4.87 -5.16
N GLN A 77 18.81 6.18 -5.45
CA GLN A 77 19.37 7.18 -4.54
C GLN A 77 18.43 7.44 -3.35
N ILE A 78 17.12 7.45 -3.58
CA ILE A 78 16.14 7.53 -2.47
C ILE A 78 16.31 6.34 -1.53
N GLU A 79 16.41 5.13 -2.07
CA GLU A 79 16.61 3.92 -1.28
C GLU A 79 17.89 4.00 -0.45
N ALA A 80 19.04 4.22 -1.09
CA ALA A 80 20.34 4.25 -0.41
C ALA A 80 20.47 5.43 0.58
N ASP A 81 20.12 6.65 0.16
CA ASP A 81 20.45 7.84 0.93
C ASP A 81 19.35 8.28 1.89
N LEU A 82 18.08 7.92 1.66
CA LEU A 82 16.96 8.30 2.52
C LEU A 82 16.34 7.11 3.25
N VAL A 83 16.19 5.95 2.61
CA VAL A 83 15.53 4.80 3.24
C VAL A 83 16.49 3.98 4.09
N GLU A 84 17.68 3.66 3.60
CA GLU A 84 18.67 2.86 4.35
C GLU A 84 19.33 3.66 5.49
N SER A 85 19.57 4.97 5.29
CA SER A 85 19.89 5.90 6.38
C SER A 85 18.71 6.05 7.36
N GLY A 86 17.51 5.84 6.82
CA GLY A 86 16.19 5.98 7.39
C GLY A 86 15.78 7.44 7.64
N ASP A 87 16.35 8.40 6.95
CA ASP A 87 15.76 9.74 6.94
C ASP A 87 14.29 9.73 6.46
N ALA A 88 13.90 8.76 5.63
CA ALA A 88 12.52 8.58 5.19
C ALA A 88 12.07 7.11 5.05
N ALA A 89 10.75 6.89 5.01
CA ALA A 89 10.14 5.70 4.42
C ALA A 89 9.64 5.97 3.00
N TYR A 90 9.62 4.92 2.18
CA TYR A 90 9.04 4.94 0.85
C TYR A 90 7.86 3.97 0.79
N VAL A 91 6.68 4.50 0.48
CA VAL A 91 5.46 3.73 0.30
C VAL A 91 5.11 3.71 -1.18
N PHE A 92 5.03 2.52 -1.77
CA PHE A 92 4.54 2.34 -3.13
C PHE A 92 3.04 2.13 -3.13
N ARG A 93 2.35 2.71 -4.11
CA ARG A 93 0.94 2.47 -4.43
C ARG A 93 0.79 2.23 -5.92
N GLY A 94 0.15 1.12 -6.27
CA GLY A 94 -0.14 0.77 -7.66
C GLY A 94 -1.24 1.67 -8.22
N TYR A 95 -0.92 2.49 -9.22
CA TYR A 95 -1.87 3.45 -9.79
C TYR A 95 -1.99 3.28 -11.32
N PRO A 96 -2.61 2.19 -11.80
CA PRO A 96 -2.58 1.75 -13.20
C PRO A 96 -3.48 2.58 -14.14
N ILE A 97 -3.07 3.82 -14.42
CA ILE A 97 -3.86 4.79 -15.21
C ILE A 97 -3.30 5.08 -16.62
N ILE A 98 -2.19 4.45 -17.03
CA ILE A 98 -1.47 4.80 -18.27
C ILE A 98 -1.71 3.83 -19.41
N TYR A 99 -1.35 2.54 -19.27
CA TYR A 99 -1.59 1.52 -20.30
C TYR A 99 -2.30 0.29 -19.73
N PRO A 100 -3.08 -0.44 -20.55
CA PRO A 100 -3.95 -1.51 -20.05
C PRO A 100 -3.27 -2.66 -19.33
N TRP A 101 -1.97 -2.89 -19.56
CA TRP A 101 -1.24 -3.96 -18.87
C TRP A 101 -0.80 -3.55 -17.46
N GLY A 102 -0.82 -2.25 -17.11
CA GLY A 102 -0.48 -1.77 -15.77
C GLY A 102 -1.45 -2.29 -14.70
N ASP A 103 -2.71 -2.48 -15.07
CA ASP A 103 -3.77 -2.98 -14.18
C ASP A 103 -3.51 -4.41 -13.68
N PRO A 104 -3.40 -5.44 -14.56
CA PRO A 104 -3.05 -6.79 -14.12
C PRO A 104 -1.66 -6.86 -13.45
N ALA A 105 -0.70 -6.00 -13.82
CA ALA A 105 0.59 -5.91 -13.13
C ALA A 105 0.44 -5.38 -11.68
N SER A 106 -0.45 -4.41 -11.46
CA SER A 106 -0.70 -3.87 -10.11
C SER A 106 -1.39 -4.90 -9.22
N HIS A 107 -2.38 -5.62 -9.75
CA HIS A 107 -2.98 -6.76 -9.04
C HIS A 107 -1.95 -7.84 -8.70
N ALA A 108 -1.01 -8.12 -9.60
CA ALA A 108 0.05 -9.08 -9.34
C ALA A 108 1.04 -8.61 -8.24
N LEU A 109 1.31 -7.31 -8.15
CA LEU A 109 2.12 -6.75 -7.07
C LEU A 109 1.43 -6.95 -5.71
N GLU A 110 0.14 -6.66 -5.61
CA GLU A 110 -0.66 -6.90 -4.39
C GLU A 110 -0.70 -8.39 -4.02
N ALA A 111 -0.96 -9.26 -5.00
CA ALA A 111 -0.94 -10.71 -4.79
C ALA A 111 0.44 -11.23 -4.34
N THR A 112 1.51 -10.62 -4.82
CA THR A 112 2.87 -10.97 -4.41
C THR A 112 3.19 -10.43 -3.02
N LEU A 113 2.70 -9.23 -2.67
CA LEU A 113 2.89 -8.61 -1.35
C LEU A 113 2.34 -9.48 -0.22
N ASP A 114 1.12 -10.01 -0.38
CA ASP A 114 0.47 -10.90 0.60
C ASP A 114 1.31 -12.16 0.89
N ARG A 115 2.14 -12.57 -0.07
CA ARG A 115 2.97 -13.78 0.00
C ARG A 115 4.39 -13.50 0.50
N ASP A 116 5.11 -12.61 -0.16
CA ASP A 116 6.46 -12.19 0.23
C ASP A 116 6.70 -10.72 -0.20
N PRO A 117 6.81 -9.78 0.76
CA PRO A 117 7.08 -8.38 0.46
C PRO A 117 8.38 -8.15 -0.34
N ARG A 118 9.43 -8.95 -0.13
CA ARG A 118 10.69 -8.83 -0.90
C ARG A 118 10.49 -9.27 -2.34
N ALA A 119 9.70 -10.32 -2.58
CA ALA A 119 9.37 -10.77 -3.93
C ALA A 119 8.56 -9.71 -4.70
N MET A 120 7.65 -8.99 -4.01
CA MET A 120 6.91 -7.88 -4.62
C MET A 120 7.85 -6.76 -5.07
N TRP A 121 8.80 -6.34 -4.22
CA TRP A 121 9.78 -5.31 -4.60
C TRP A 121 10.69 -5.76 -5.75
N ALA A 122 11.07 -7.04 -5.78
CA ALA A 122 11.81 -7.63 -6.90
C ALA A 122 10.96 -7.63 -8.20
N LEU A 123 9.67 -7.96 -8.11
CA LEU A 123 8.74 -7.94 -9.24
C LEU A 123 8.51 -6.51 -9.76
N LYS A 124 8.34 -5.52 -8.87
CA LYS A 124 8.27 -4.10 -9.23
C LYS A 124 9.51 -3.68 -10.02
N THR A 125 10.69 -4.05 -9.53
CA THR A 125 11.97 -3.77 -10.19
C THR A 125 12.01 -4.42 -11.58
N HIS A 126 11.60 -5.69 -11.68
CA HIS A 126 11.52 -6.41 -12.95
C HIS A 126 10.63 -5.71 -13.98
N TYR A 127 9.44 -5.26 -13.57
CA TYR A 127 8.53 -4.52 -14.44
C TYR A 127 9.17 -3.24 -14.98
N PHE A 128 9.85 -2.45 -14.15
CA PHE A 128 10.47 -1.22 -14.61
C PHE A 128 11.73 -1.44 -15.44
N ASP A 129 12.57 -2.42 -15.09
CA ASP A 129 13.79 -2.72 -15.83
C ASP A 129 13.52 -3.24 -17.24
N THR A 130 12.48 -4.06 -17.38
CA THR A 130 12.12 -4.74 -18.63
C THR A 130 10.79 -4.27 -19.24
N GLN A 131 10.34 -3.06 -18.87
CA GLN A 131 9.03 -2.49 -19.22
C GLN A 131 8.67 -2.58 -20.72
N ASP A 132 9.66 -2.46 -21.61
CA ASP A 132 9.47 -2.50 -23.07
C ASP A 132 9.11 -3.88 -23.61
N GLN A 133 9.16 -4.92 -22.76
CA GLN A 133 8.85 -6.31 -23.11
C GLN A 133 7.43 -6.72 -22.71
N PHE A 134 6.69 -5.83 -22.04
CA PHE A 134 5.35 -6.11 -21.53
C PHE A 134 4.24 -5.60 -22.45
N SER A 135 3.18 -6.39 -22.55
CA SER A 135 1.92 -6.05 -23.18
C SER A 135 0.77 -6.73 -22.42
N THR A 136 -0.46 -6.36 -22.75
CA THR A 136 -1.65 -6.95 -22.12
C THR A 136 -1.70 -8.46 -22.33
N GLU A 137 -1.19 -8.95 -23.46
CA GLU A 137 -1.21 -10.37 -23.82
C GLU A 137 -0.19 -11.21 -23.07
N ASN A 138 0.89 -10.63 -22.52
CA ASN A 138 2.00 -11.40 -21.97
C ASN A 138 2.33 -11.08 -20.51
N VAL A 139 1.73 -10.05 -19.92
CA VAL A 139 2.12 -9.54 -18.60
C VAL A 139 1.98 -10.60 -17.51
N LEU A 140 0.90 -11.38 -17.50
CA LEU A 140 0.69 -12.44 -16.52
C LEU A 140 1.65 -13.61 -16.69
N ASP A 141 1.87 -14.07 -17.93
CA ASP A 141 2.83 -15.14 -18.23
C ASP A 141 4.25 -14.78 -17.77
N ARG A 142 4.69 -13.56 -18.09
CA ARG A 142 6.02 -13.06 -17.72
C ARG A 142 6.15 -12.84 -16.21
N THR A 143 5.07 -12.41 -15.55
CA THR A 143 5.01 -12.28 -14.09
C THR A 143 5.17 -13.63 -13.42
N ALA A 144 4.38 -14.63 -13.85
CA ALA A 144 4.46 -15.98 -13.32
C ALA A 144 5.85 -16.58 -13.52
N GLN A 145 6.43 -16.38 -14.70
CA GLN A 145 7.78 -16.83 -15.02
C GLN A 145 8.81 -16.19 -14.09
N PHE A 146 8.83 -14.86 -13.96
CA PHE A 146 9.77 -14.16 -13.09
C PHE A 146 9.68 -14.64 -11.64
N LEU A 147 8.46 -14.71 -11.09
CA LEU A 147 8.26 -15.15 -9.71
C LEU A 147 8.76 -16.58 -9.49
N THR A 148 8.49 -17.48 -10.44
CA THR A 148 8.90 -18.89 -10.36
C THR A 148 10.41 -19.06 -10.51
N ASP A 149 11.03 -18.28 -11.39
CA ASP A 149 12.46 -18.42 -11.72
C ASP A 149 13.36 -17.71 -10.70
N GLU A 150 12.93 -16.57 -10.16
CA GLU A 150 13.77 -15.64 -9.39
C GLU A 150 13.37 -15.52 -7.90
N THR A 151 12.25 -16.14 -7.48
CA THR A 151 11.74 -16.04 -6.09
C THR A 151 11.22 -17.38 -5.56
N GLU A 152 10.75 -17.41 -4.31
CA GLU A 152 10.06 -18.58 -3.72
C GLU A 152 8.52 -18.54 -3.88
N VAL A 153 8.00 -17.49 -4.53
CA VAL A 153 6.55 -17.31 -4.75
C VAL A 153 6.07 -18.13 -5.94
N ASP A 154 4.98 -18.89 -5.76
CA ASP A 154 4.32 -19.60 -6.85
C ASP A 154 3.66 -18.60 -7.81
N GLY A 155 4.31 -18.37 -8.96
CA GLY A 155 3.82 -17.45 -9.98
C GLY A 155 2.47 -17.85 -10.58
N THR A 156 2.14 -19.14 -10.63
CA THR A 156 0.82 -19.60 -11.11
C THR A 156 -0.27 -19.24 -10.11
N ALA A 157 0.01 -19.34 -8.81
CA ALA A 157 -0.93 -18.92 -7.77
C ALA A 157 -1.19 -17.41 -7.83
N VAL A 158 -0.16 -16.59 -8.09
CA VAL A 158 -0.33 -15.14 -8.30
C VAL A 158 -1.21 -14.86 -9.52
N VAL A 159 -0.98 -15.53 -10.65
CA VAL A 159 -1.84 -15.34 -11.84
C VAL A 159 -3.30 -15.72 -11.57
N ASN A 160 -3.54 -16.83 -10.87
CA ASN A 160 -4.91 -17.23 -10.51
C ASN A 160 -5.63 -16.18 -9.64
N ASP A 161 -4.90 -15.51 -8.74
CA ASP A 161 -5.46 -14.44 -7.92
C ASP A 161 -5.81 -13.21 -8.77
N VAL A 162 -4.97 -12.86 -9.74
CA VAL A 162 -5.27 -11.77 -10.67
C VAL A 162 -6.49 -12.09 -11.52
N GLU A 163 -6.57 -13.30 -12.09
CA GLU A 163 -7.68 -13.72 -12.95
C GLU A 163 -9.02 -13.89 -12.20
N SER A 164 -8.98 -14.03 -10.88
CA SER A 164 -10.16 -14.14 -10.02
C SER A 164 -10.54 -12.83 -9.34
N ASP A 165 -9.87 -11.72 -9.69
CA ASP A 165 -10.08 -10.39 -9.11
C ASP A 165 -9.89 -10.36 -7.58
N ALA A 166 -9.03 -11.23 -7.03
CA ALA A 166 -8.88 -11.39 -5.58
C ALA A 166 -8.40 -10.11 -4.86
N TYR A 167 -7.71 -9.23 -5.59
CA TYR A 167 -7.14 -7.97 -5.08
C TYR A 167 -7.81 -6.72 -5.65
N ALA A 168 -8.99 -6.84 -6.28
CA ALA A 168 -9.69 -5.70 -6.88
C ALA A 168 -9.99 -4.59 -5.85
N ASP A 169 -10.45 -4.96 -4.66
CA ASP A 169 -10.73 -3.98 -3.59
C ASP A 169 -9.44 -3.29 -3.11
N THR A 170 -8.32 -4.01 -3.03
CA THR A 170 -7.02 -3.46 -2.63
C THR A 170 -6.51 -2.45 -3.66
N VAL A 171 -6.55 -2.79 -4.94
CA VAL A 171 -6.16 -1.88 -6.02
C VAL A 171 -7.11 -0.68 -6.10
N GLN A 172 -8.41 -0.89 -5.84
CA GLN A 172 -9.37 0.22 -5.79
C GLN A 172 -9.07 1.20 -4.67
N VAL A 173 -8.57 0.75 -3.50
CA VAL A 173 -8.14 1.65 -2.41
C VAL A 173 -7.00 2.58 -2.88
N ASP A 174 -6.05 2.06 -3.65
CA ASP A 174 -4.97 2.88 -4.21
C ASP A 174 -5.49 3.87 -5.24
N LEU A 175 -6.41 3.45 -6.10
CA LEU A 175 -7.06 4.32 -7.08
C LEU A 175 -7.82 5.47 -6.38
N ASP A 176 -8.62 5.13 -5.37
CA ASP A 176 -9.42 6.11 -4.60
C ASP A 176 -8.52 7.08 -3.83
N ALA A 177 -7.45 6.58 -3.20
CA ALA A 177 -6.48 7.42 -2.49
C ALA A 177 -5.77 8.39 -3.44
N GLY A 178 -5.37 7.91 -4.64
CA GLY A 178 -4.73 8.72 -5.67
C GLY A 178 -5.67 9.79 -6.22
N GLU A 179 -6.91 9.42 -6.56
CA GLU A 179 -7.91 10.37 -7.05
C GLU A 179 -8.24 11.44 -6.01
N ALA A 180 -8.50 11.03 -4.76
CA ALA A 180 -8.81 11.95 -3.67
C ALA A 180 -7.64 12.89 -3.32
N ALA A 181 -6.41 12.43 -3.51
CA ALA A 181 -5.20 13.23 -3.35
C ALA A 181 -4.90 14.15 -4.57
N GLY A 182 -5.65 14.01 -5.67
CA GLY A 182 -5.48 14.80 -6.89
C GLY A 182 -4.41 14.27 -7.87
N ALA A 183 -4.00 13.00 -7.75
CA ALA A 183 -3.04 12.38 -8.64
C ALA A 183 -3.66 12.16 -10.04
N SER A 184 -3.23 12.96 -11.01
CA SER A 184 -3.72 12.91 -12.41
C SER A 184 -2.67 12.39 -13.40
N SER A 185 -1.49 12.00 -12.92
CA SER A 185 -0.40 11.44 -13.72
C SER A 185 0.51 10.57 -12.86
N THR A 186 1.33 9.73 -13.49
CA THR A 186 2.34 8.92 -12.79
C THR A 186 3.76 9.20 -13.31
N PRO A 187 4.79 9.16 -12.44
CA PRO A 187 4.66 9.01 -11.00
C PRO A 187 4.20 10.33 -10.36
N THR A 188 3.43 10.24 -9.28
CA THR A 188 3.11 11.38 -8.40
C THR A 188 3.47 11.00 -6.97
N PHE A 189 4.13 11.91 -6.26
CA PHE A 189 4.61 11.70 -4.91
C PHE A 189 4.01 12.72 -3.96
N TYR A 190 3.67 12.28 -2.77
CA TYR A 190 3.25 13.13 -1.66
C TYR A 190 4.28 12.99 -0.55
N LEU A 191 4.91 14.11 -0.19
CA LEU A 191 6.03 14.14 0.74
C LEU A 191 5.55 14.65 2.09
N PHE A 192 5.90 13.93 3.14
CA PHE A 192 5.59 14.25 4.52
C PHE A 192 6.87 14.39 5.31
N ARG A 193 6.84 15.30 6.29
CA ARG A 193 7.91 15.47 7.27
C ARG A 193 7.32 15.65 8.66
N ASP A 194 7.82 14.87 9.62
CA ASP A 194 7.41 14.87 11.02
C ASP A 194 5.88 14.71 11.19
N GLY A 195 5.26 13.88 10.33
CA GLY A 195 3.82 13.65 10.28
C GLY A 195 3.01 14.67 9.45
N GLU A 196 3.63 15.78 9.04
CA GLU A 196 2.94 16.86 8.32
C GLU A 196 3.18 16.77 6.80
N TYR A 197 2.11 16.94 6.02
CA TYR A 197 2.20 17.06 4.56
C TYR A 197 2.99 18.31 4.16
N GLN A 198 3.99 18.14 3.28
CA GLN A 198 4.86 19.20 2.82
C GLN A 198 4.50 19.66 1.41
N THR A 199 4.51 18.73 0.44
CA THR A 199 4.31 19.07 -0.97
C THR A 199 3.98 17.84 -1.82
N THR A 200 3.42 18.09 -3.00
CA THR A 200 3.31 17.12 -4.09
C THR A 200 4.48 17.30 -5.05
N VAL A 201 5.02 16.19 -5.55
CA VAL A 201 6.02 16.15 -6.63
C VAL A 201 5.45 15.32 -7.77
N SER A 202 5.45 15.84 -8.99
CA SER A 202 4.92 15.13 -10.16
C SER A 202 5.99 14.86 -11.21
N GLY A 203 5.94 13.67 -11.80
CA GLY A 203 6.89 13.20 -12.80
C GLY A 203 8.20 12.70 -12.18
N ALA A 204 9.05 12.11 -13.03
CA ALA A 204 10.37 11.63 -12.64
C ALA A 204 11.33 12.82 -12.43
N GLN A 205 11.26 13.41 -11.24
CA GLN A 205 12.17 14.46 -10.76
C GLN A 205 13.48 13.87 -10.24
N ASP A 206 14.49 14.73 -10.15
CA ASP A 206 15.82 14.38 -9.62
C ASP A 206 15.79 14.17 -8.10
N PHE A 207 16.73 13.37 -7.60
CA PHE A 207 16.87 13.04 -6.16
C PHE A 207 16.88 14.28 -5.25
N THR A 208 17.53 15.37 -5.68
CA THR A 208 17.66 16.61 -4.91
C THR A 208 16.31 17.26 -4.58
N VAL A 209 15.27 17.04 -5.37
CA VAL A 209 13.91 17.53 -5.06
C VAL A 209 13.38 16.86 -3.80
N PHE A 210 13.56 15.55 -3.67
CA PHE A 210 13.13 14.77 -2.50
C PHE A 210 14.00 15.09 -1.29
N GLU A 211 15.32 15.13 -1.48
CA GLU A 211 16.27 15.43 -0.42
C GLU A 211 16.00 16.78 0.24
N ASN A 212 15.78 17.82 -0.56
CA ASN A 212 15.54 19.17 -0.05
C ASN A 212 14.28 19.28 0.81
N VAL A 213 13.23 18.50 0.51
CA VAL A 213 11.99 18.50 1.29
C VAL A 213 12.12 17.69 2.58
N LEU A 214 12.79 16.53 2.51
CA LEU A 214 12.85 15.60 3.64
C LEU A 214 13.98 15.91 4.63
N ARG A 215 15.02 16.65 4.22
CA ARG A 215 16.15 17.04 5.08
C ARG A 215 16.24 18.54 5.40
N GLY A 216 15.56 19.41 4.64
CA GLY A 216 15.66 20.87 4.80
C GLY A 216 14.60 21.42 5.73
#